data_AF-A0A962M2M4-F1
#
_entry.id   AF-A0A962M2M4-F1
#
_cell.length_a   1.000
_cell.length_b   1.000
_cell.length_c   1.000
_cell.angle_alpha   90.00
_cell.angle_beta   90.00
_cell.angle_gamma   90.00
#
_symmetry.space_group_name_H-M   'P 1'
#
loop_
_entity.id
_entity.type
_entity.pdbx_description
1 polymer ?
#
loop_
_entity_poly.entity_id
_entity_poly.type
_entity_poly.pdbx_seq_one_letter_code
_entity_poly.pdbx_strand_id
1 'polypeptide(L)'
;MSKDIHILSEVFMSLEAEFIYSGFPTLYFRYARCNLKCPGFNNPTNDIHEDGYATLNFNPKVFARLQDMPLIEKGCDSQYSTNVKFKHAWLNLTDEELSNESIKLLPQGKWIHPVTNLPVILSITGGEPTASWKNIIQILKSPHFKDVKHILIETNCSVPLKPVFINAIQEWLLEDESRKWTWSNSPKLSSSGESWDMCIKPDVAITQQLLVEKFPNRVIQYFKFVVNPVKEEFDEIEKAMNEYFNAGINKQVLVGAMNAACTNEQQQATTKDMASMCIERGYCHIFRQQNAIWGNGVGT
;
A
#
# COMPACT_ATOMS: atom_id res chain seq x y z
N MET A 1 -7.08 -24.92 16.19
CA MET A 1 -6.98 -23.51 15.71
C MET A 1 -7.45 -23.52 14.27
N SER A 2 -8.48 -22.73 13.91
CA SER A 2 -8.84 -22.62 12.49
C SER A 2 -7.61 -22.11 11.75
N LYS A 3 -7.23 -22.79 10.67
CA LYS A 3 -6.22 -22.29 9.75
C LYS A 3 -6.88 -21.14 9.00
N ASP A 4 -6.78 -19.93 9.54
CA ASP A 4 -7.33 -18.76 8.87
C ASP A 4 -6.55 -18.57 7.57
N ILE A 5 -7.26 -18.64 6.45
CA ILE A 5 -6.70 -18.58 5.10
C ILE A 5 -6.39 -17.13 4.75
N HIS A 6 -5.22 -16.89 4.19
CA HIS A 6 -4.86 -15.63 3.56
C HIS A 6 -5.51 -15.57 2.17
N ILE A 7 -6.33 -14.54 1.93
CA ILE A 7 -6.90 -14.27 0.62
C ILE A 7 -6.10 -13.14 -0.02
N LEU A 8 -5.27 -13.48 -0.99
CA LEU A 8 -4.38 -12.52 -1.68
C LEU A 8 -4.74 -12.47 -3.16
N SER A 9 -4.60 -11.32 -3.79
CA SER A 9 -4.57 -11.29 -5.26
C SER A 9 -3.20 -11.68 -5.79
N GLU A 10 -2.12 -11.37 -5.06
CA GLU A 10 -0.75 -11.59 -5.52
C GLU A 10 0.23 -11.84 -4.37
N VAL A 11 1.29 -12.60 -4.69
CA VAL A 11 2.53 -12.70 -3.92
C VAL A 11 3.67 -12.57 -4.93
N PHE A 12 4.50 -11.54 -4.81
CA PHE A 12 5.57 -11.27 -5.78
C PHE A 12 6.75 -10.55 -5.15
N MET A 13 7.91 -10.59 -5.82
CA MET A 13 9.12 -9.89 -5.39
C MET A 13 9.41 -8.75 -6.37
N SER A 14 9.71 -7.57 -5.84
CA SER A 14 10.11 -6.41 -6.61
C SER A 14 11.03 -5.51 -5.78
N LEU A 15 11.15 -4.23 -6.13
CA LEU A 15 11.65 -3.19 -5.22
C LEU A 15 10.45 -2.45 -4.62
N GLU A 16 10.61 -1.98 -3.38
CA GLU A 16 9.74 -0.91 -2.89
C GLU A 16 9.96 0.27 -3.81
N ALA A 17 8.92 0.70 -4.48
CA ALA A 17 9.02 1.58 -5.62
C ALA A 17 8.58 3.00 -5.30
N GLU A 18 8.16 3.23 -4.05
CA GLU A 18 7.58 4.47 -3.62
C GLU A 18 8.27 5.02 -2.36
N PHE A 19 8.42 6.33 -2.37
CA PHE A 19 8.79 7.16 -1.24
C PHE A 19 10.10 6.73 -0.53
N ILE A 20 10.11 6.66 0.80
CA ILE A 20 11.36 6.59 1.59
C ILE A 20 12.15 5.28 1.43
N TYR A 21 11.50 4.22 0.93
CA TYR A 21 12.12 2.93 0.67
C TYR A 21 12.22 2.62 -0.82
N SER A 22 12.05 3.62 -1.69
CA SER A 22 12.26 3.48 -3.13
C SER A 22 13.63 2.83 -3.42
N GLY A 23 13.63 1.71 -4.14
CA GLY A 23 14.79 0.94 -4.52
C GLY A 23 15.17 -0.23 -3.59
N PHE A 24 14.45 -0.47 -2.49
CA PHE A 24 14.76 -1.55 -1.55
C PHE A 24 14.16 -2.89 -2.00
N PRO A 25 14.89 -4.03 -1.98
CA PRO A 25 14.30 -5.34 -2.26
C PRO A 25 13.11 -5.65 -1.35
N THR A 26 11.96 -5.96 -1.96
CA THR A 26 10.68 -6.05 -1.24
C THR A 26 9.85 -7.21 -1.77
N LEU A 27 9.39 -8.06 -0.85
CA LEU A 27 8.38 -9.07 -1.12
C LEU A 27 7.00 -8.50 -0.79
N TYR A 28 6.07 -8.58 -1.73
CA TYR A 28 4.73 -8.06 -1.63
C TYR A 28 3.73 -9.16 -1.31
N PHE A 29 2.94 -8.95 -0.26
CA PHE A 29 1.67 -9.63 -0.04
C PHE A 29 0.55 -8.66 -0.37
N ARG A 30 -0.08 -8.85 -1.54
CA ARG A 30 -1.23 -8.06 -1.94
C ARG A 30 -2.51 -8.76 -1.52
N TYR A 31 -3.10 -8.36 -0.40
CA TYR A 31 -4.35 -8.93 0.08
C TYR A 31 -5.50 -8.60 -0.87
N ALA A 32 -6.56 -9.40 -0.80
CA ALA A 32 -7.79 -9.11 -1.53
C ALA A 32 -8.71 -8.21 -0.69
N ARG A 33 -9.60 -7.48 -1.39
CA ARG A 33 -10.66 -6.60 -0.87
C ARG A 33 -10.13 -5.27 -0.32
N CYS A 34 -10.96 -4.24 -0.47
CA CYS A 34 -10.77 -2.91 0.08
C CYS A 34 -12.12 -2.39 0.56
N ASN A 35 -12.12 -1.49 1.54
CA ASN A 35 -13.31 -0.74 1.94
C ASN A 35 -13.63 0.43 1.00
N LEU A 36 -12.70 0.78 0.09
CA LEU A 36 -12.84 1.81 -0.95
C LEU A 36 -12.73 1.17 -2.34
N LYS A 37 -13.34 1.80 -3.34
CA LYS A 37 -13.34 1.38 -4.75
C LYS A 37 -12.51 2.31 -5.63
N CYS A 38 -12.43 3.58 -5.25
CA CYS A 38 -11.71 4.65 -5.94
C CYS A 38 -11.98 4.71 -7.46
N PRO A 39 -13.25 4.88 -7.89
CA PRO A 39 -13.62 4.85 -9.31
C PRO A 39 -13.22 6.10 -10.11
N GLY A 40 -12.83 7.18 -9.44
CA GLY A 40 -12.54 8.48 -10.04
C GLY A 40 -11.14 8.62 -10.66
N PHE A 41 -10.17 7.81 -10.23
CA PHE A 41 -8.80 7.92 -10.72
C PHE A 41 -8.73 7.74 -12.24
N ASN A 42 -8.15 8.72 -12.95
CA ASN A 42 -8.08 8.77 -14.41
C ASN A 42 -9.40 8.48 -15.15
N ASN A 43 -10.55 8.82 -14.54
CA ASN A 43 -11.86 8.55 -15.11
C ASN A 43 -12.63 9.85 -15.39
N PRO A 44 -12.15 10.70 -16.34
CA PRO A 44 -12.75 12.01 -16.59
C PRO A 44 -14.18 11.93 -17.14
N THR A 45 -14.56 10.80 -17.73
CA THR A 45 -15.93 10.54 -18.20
C THR A 45 -16.88 10.10 -17.09
N ASN A 46 -16.36 9.89 -15.88
CA ASN A 46 -17.08 9.33 -14.75
C ASN A 46 -17.85 8.04 -15.12
N ASP A 47 -17.19 7.17 -15.90
CA ASP A 47 -17.74 5.90 -16.35
C ASP A 47 -17.62 4.87 -15.21
N ILE A 48 -18.68 4.78 -14.41
CA ILE A 48 -18.77 3.97 -13.20
C ILE A 48 -19.87 2.93 -13.39
N HIS A 49 -19.50 1.66 -13.20
CA HIS A 49 -20.43 0.54 -13.23
C HIS A 49 -21.34 0.56 -12.00
N GLU A 50 -22.49 -0.11 -12.04
CA GLU A 50 -23.44 -0.22 -10.91
C GLU A 50 -22.82 -0.83 -9.63
N ASP A 51 -21.68 -1.51 -9.76
CA ASP A 51 -20.93 -2.08 -8.62
C ASP A 51 -20.02 -1.04 -7.95
N GLY A 52 -20.06 0.22 -8.41
CA GLY A 52 -19.35 1.37 -7.88
C GLY A 52 -17.88 1.46 -8.25
N TYR A 53 -17.37 0.56 -9.10
CA TYR A 53 -16.03 0.68 -9.64
C TYR A 53 -16.04 1.35 -11.02
N ALA A 54 -14.89 1.87 -11.45
CA ALA A 54 -14.70 2.24 -12.85
C ALA A 54 -14.97 1.03 -13.77
N THR A 55 -15.62 1.29 -14.90
CA THR A 55 -15.97 0.25 -15.88
C THR A 55 -14.71 -0.32 -16.51
N LEU A 56 -14.60 -1.66 -16.50
CA LEU A 56 -13.53 -2.38 -17.20
C LEU A 56 -13.88 -2.49 -18.69
N ASN A 57 -12.88 -2.30 -19.55
CA ASN A 57 -12.98 -2.49 -21.00
C ASN A 57 -12.78 -3.95 -21.46
N PHE A 58 -12.57 -4.87 -20.51
CA PHE A 58 -12.42 -6.30 -20.76
C PHE A 58 -13.23 -7.12 -19.75
N ASN A 59 -13.44 -8.41 -20.04
CA ASN A 59 -14.08 -9.35 -19.12
C ASN A 59 -13.01 -10.10 -18.30
N PRO A 60 -12.90 -9.89 -16.97
CA PRO A 60 -11.88 -10.56 -16.15
C PRO A 60 -11.90 -12.09 -16.19
N LYS A 61 -13.07 -12.69 -16.44
CA LYS A 61 -13.24 -14.15 -16.39
C LYS A 61 -12.53 -14.90 -17.52
N VAL A 62 -12.11 -14.22 -18.57
CA VAL A 62 -11.40 -14.87 -19.70
C VAL A 62 -9.91 -15.08 -19.39
N PHE A 63 -9.39 -14.41 -18.35
CA PHE A 63 -7.99 -14.52 -17.95
C PHE A 63 -7.85 -15.46 -16.77
N ALA A 64 -7.03 -16.50 -16.94
CA ALA A 64 -6.70 -17.45 -15.88
C ALA A 64 -5.71 -16.86 -14.87
N ARG A 65 -4.81 -15.99 -15.31
CA ARG A 65 -3.81 -15.31 -14.48
C ARG A 65 -3.97 -13.80 -14.61
N LEU A 66 -3.74 -13.08 -13.51
CA LEU A 66 -3.82 -11.61 -13.50
C LEU A 66 -2.77 -10.98 -14.41
N GLN A 67 -1.61 -11.61 -14.58
CA GLN A 67 -0.52 -11.12 -15.44
C GLN A 67 -0.88 -11.14 -16.93
N ASP A 68 -1.92 -11.87 -17.32
CA ASP A 68 -2.36 -11.97 -18.72
C ASP A 68 -3.40 -10.89 -19.09
N MET A 69 -3.88 -10.11 -18.13
CA MET A 69 -4.93 -9.12 -18.35
C MET A 69 -4.39 -7.79 -18.90
N PRO A 70 -5.19 -7.03 -19.69
CA PRO A 70 -4.84 -5.67 -20.06
C PRO A 70 -4.65 -4.76 -18.84
N LEU A 71 -3.87 -3.70 -19.00
CA LEU A 71 -3.72 -2.69 -17.96
C LEU A 71 -5.08 -2.06 -17.61
N ILE A 72 -5.29 -1.80 -16.33
CA ILE A 72 -6.44 -1.03 -15.84
C ILE A 72 -6.08 0.44 -15.95
N GLU A 73 -6.72 1.13 -16.88
CA GLU A 73 -6.42 2.54 -17.21
C GLU A 73 -7.31 3.54 -16.44
N LYS A 74 -8.45 3.07 -15.90
CA LYS A 74 -9.44 3.88 -15.16
C LYS A 74 -9.77 3.26 -13.81
N GLY A 75 -9.96 4.10 -12.80
CA GLY A 75 -10.17 3.71 -11.42
C GLY A 75 -8.88 3.28 -10.73
N CYS A 76 -9.02 2.59 -9.59
CA CYS A 76 -7.88 2.01 -8.89
C CYS A 76 -7.15 1.00 -9.78
N ASP A 77 -5.84 1.19 -9.99
CA ASP A 77 -4.99 0.26 -10.74
C ASP A 77 -4.95 -1.15 -10.16
N SER A 78 -5.17 -1.29 -8.85
CA SER A 78 -5.34 -2.58 -8.16
C SER A 78 -6.80 -3.03 -8.02
N GLN A 79 -7.71 -2.58 -8.90
CA GLN A 79 -9.10 -3.05 -8.91
C GLN A 79 -9.21 -4.58 -9.01
N TYR A 80 -8.22 -5.25 -9.62
CA TYR A 80 -8.14 -6.71 -9.65
C TYR A 80 -7.99 -7.36 -8.27
N SER A 81 -7.50 -6.62 -7.27
CA SER A 81 -7.41 -7.06 -5.88
C SER A 81 -8.70 -6.83 -5.10
N THR A 82 -9.55 -5.91 -5.53
CA THR A 82 -10.68 -5.41 -4.72
C THR A 82 -12.04 -5.82 -5.30
N ASN A 83 -12.14 -5.88 -6.62
CA ASN A 83 -13.35 -6.21 -7.34
C ASN A 83 -13.57 -7.74 -7.39
N VAL A 84 -14.73 -8.19 -6.90
CA VAL A 84 -15.13 -9.60 -6.84
C VAL A 84 -15.20 -10.28 -8.21
N LYS A 85 -15.24 -9.51 -9.31
CA LYS A 85 -15.12 -10.03 -10.69
C LYS A 85 -13.79 -10.77 -10.93
N PHE A 86 -12.76 -10.52 -10.12
CA PHE A 86 -11.46 -11.19 -10.17
C PHE A 86 -11.27 -12.29 -9.10
N LYS A 87 -12.31 -12.61 -8.31
CA LYS A 87 -12.21 -13.56 -7.21
C LYS A 87 -11.70 -14.94 -7.63
N HIS A 88 -11.94 -15.36 -8.87
CA HIS A 88 -11.45 -16.63 -9.42
C HIS A 88 -9.92 -16.70 -9.55
N ALA A 89 -9.25 -15.55 -9.62
CA ALA A 89 -7.80 -15.45 -9.73
C ALA A 89 -7.11 -15.20 -8.38
N TRP A 90 -7.86 -15.04 -7.28
CA TRP A 90 -7.29 -14.82 -5.95
C TRP A 90 -6.75 -16.12 -5.34
N LEU A 91 -5.61 -15.99 -4.69
CA LEU A 91 -4.93 -17.02 -3.93
C LEU A 91 -5.59 -17.21 -2.56
N ASN A 92 -5.67 -18.45 -2.12
CA ASN A 92 -6.21 -18.85 -0.83
C ASN A 92 -5.17 -19.75 -0.16
N LEU A 93 -4.30 -19.16 0.66
CA LEU A 93 -3.10 -19.82 1.17
C LEU A 93 -3.12 -19.90 2.70
N THR A 94 -2.62 -21.00 3.25
CA THR A 94 -2.20 -21.10 4.65
C THR A 94 -0.86 -20.39 4.88
N ASP A 95 -0.45 -20.17 6.14
CA ASP A 95 0.88 -19.61 6.46
C ASP A 95 2.02 -20.38 5.80
N GLU A 96 1.95 -21.72 5.85
CA GLU A 96 2.98 -22.60 5.33
C GLU A 96 3.07 -22.45 3.80
N GLU A 97 1.94 -22.47 3.10
CA GLU A 97 1.89 -22.27 1.65
C GLU A 97 2.38 -20.87 1.26
N LEU A 98 1.91 -19.83 1.96
CA LEU A 98 2.34 -18.45 1.71
C LEU A 98 3.85 -18.26 1.96
N SER A 99 4.38 -18.87 3.02
CA SER A 99 5.82 -18.88 3.31
C SER A 99 6.60 -19.65 2.25
N ASN A 100 6.08 -20.79 1.77
CA ASN A 100 6.73 -21.56 0.71
C ASN A 100 6.78 -20.77 -0.61
N GLU A 101 5.70 -20.06 -0.97
CA GLU A 101 5.73 -19.15 -2.11
C GLU A 101 6.73 -18.00 -1.90
N SER A 102 6.78 -17.44 -0.69
CA SER A 102 7.76 -16.40 -0.33
C SER A 102 9.20 -16.89 -0.52
N ILE A 103 9.53 -18.07 -0.01
CA ILE A 103 10.89 -18.65 -0.10
C ILE A 103 11.30 -18.88 -1.56
N LYS A 104 10.38 -19.24 -2.46
CA LYS A 104 10.68 -19.39 -3.90
C LYS A 104 11.06 -18.06 -4.55
N LEU A 105 10.48 -16.96 -4.09
CA LEU A 105 10.65 -15.62 -4.66
C LEU A 105 11.83 -14.87 -4.03
N LEU A 106 12.14 -15.14 -2.76
CA LEU A 106 13.22 -14.50 -2.04
C LEU A 106 14.59 -14.84 -2.66
N PRO A 107 15.51 -13.86 -2.79
CA PRO A 107 16.88 -14.12 -3.19
C PRO A 107 17.51 -15.17 -2.28
N GLN A 108 17.95 -16.29 -2.87
CA GLN A 108 18.54 -17.42 -2.14
C GLN A 108 17.62 -18.03 -1.07
N GLY A 109 16.30 -17.81 -1.16
CA GLY A 109 15.31 -18.30 -0.22
C GLY A 109 15.41 -17.72 1.20
N LYS A 110 15.97 -16.50 1.35
CA LYS A 110 16.21 -15.89 2.66
C LYS A 110 15.67 -14.47 2.76
N TRP A 111 15.08 -14.15 3.91
CA TRP A 111 14.63 -12.80 4.28
C TRP A 111 15.79 -11.83 4.57
N ILE A 112 16.98 -12.35 4.84
CA ILE A 112 18.19 -11.58 5.08
C ILE A 112 19.23 -12.02 4.06
N HIS A 113 19.75 -11.06 3.29
CA HIS A 113 20.77 -11.35 2.30
C HIS A 113 22.06 -11.84 3.00
N PRO A 114 22.60 -13.02 2.65
CA PRO A 114 23.61 -13.69 3.47
C PRO A 114 25.02 -13.07 3.45
N VAL A 115 25.28 -12.11 2.54
CA VAL A 115 26.58 -11.41 2.45
C VAL A 115 26.50 -10.01 3.05
N THR A 116 25.46 -9.26 2.71
CA THR A 116 25.30 -7.85 3.09
C THR A 116 24.55 -7.68 4.40
N ASN A 117 23.87 -8.75 4.88
CA ASN A 117 22.96 -8.75 6.02
C ASN A 117 21.79 -7.76 5.90
N LEU A 118 21.50 -7.27 4.69
CA LEU A 118 20.35 -6.41 4.44
C LEU A 118 19.06 -7.24 4.43
N PRO A 119 18.03 -6.82 5.17
CA PRO A 119 16.73 -7.50 5.14
C PRO A 119 15.96 -7.14 3.87
N VAL A 120 15.19 -8.10 3.36
CA VAL A 120 14.10 -7.86 2.42
C VAL A 120 12.91 -7.30 3.20
N ILE A 121 12.29 -6.25 2.67
CA ILE A 121 11.06 -5.69 3.26
C ILE A 121 9.89 -6.62 2.91
N LEU A 122 9.05 -6.94 3.89
CA LEU A 122 7.74 -7.51 3.64
C LEU A 122 6.72 -6.37 3.54
N SER A 123 6.32 -6.02 2.32
CA SER A 123 5.27 -5.03 2.08
C SER A 123 3.91 -5.73 2.04
N ILE A 124 3.05 -5.41 3.01
CA ILE A 124 1.67 -5.90 3.06
C ILE A 124 0.78 -4.76 2.56
N THR A 125 0.17 -4.98 1.40
CA THR A 125 -0.58 -4.01 0.61
C THR A 125 -1.89 -4.65 0.12
N GLY A 126 -2.68 -3.89 -0.66
CA GLY A 126 -3.83 -4.32 -1.46
C GLY A 126 -4.98 -5.05 -0.74
N GLY A 127 -6.21 -4.96 -1.21
CA GLY A 127 -6.80 -3.64 -1.31
C GLY A 127 -6.48 -2.84 -0.05
N GLU A 128 -7.29 -2.98 1.00
CA GLU A 128 -6.98 -2.37 2.31
C GLU A 128 -6.48 -3.44 3.29
N PRO A 129 -5.15 -3.60 3.50
CA PRO A 129 -4.62 -4.72 4.27
C PRO A 129 -5.00 -4.66 5.75
N THR A 130 -5.25 -3.47 6.32
CA THR A 130 -5.64 -3.37 7.74
C THR A 130 -7.06 -3.89 8.00
N ALA A 131 -7.89 -4.05 6.96
CA ALA A 131 -9.15 -4.79 7.06
C ALA A 131 -8.92 -6.29 7.35
N SER A 132 -7.76 -6.81 6.95
CA SER A 132 -7.30 -8.19 7.19
C SER A 132 -6.37 -8.30 8.41
N TRP A 133 -6.50 -7.40 9.40
CA TRP A 133 -5.62 -7.33 10.58
C TRP A 133 -5.43 -8.68 11.31
N LYS A 134 -6.43 -9.57 11.31
CA LYS A 134 -6.30 -10.92 11.91
C LYS A 134 -5.23 -11.76 11.21
N ASN A 135 -5.20 -11.72 9.87
CA ASN A 135 -4.20 -12.41 9.08
C ASN A 135 -2.81 -11.78 9.24
N ILE A 136 -2.74 -10.45 9.47
CA ILE A 136 -1.47 -9.80 9.80
C ILE A 136 -0.97 -10.29 11.16
N ILE A 137 -1.82 -10.34 12.21
CA ILE A 137 -1.45 -10.91 13.52
C ILE A 137 -0.97 -12.36 13.37
N GLN A 138 -1.62 -13.15 12.52
CA GLN A 138 -1.23 -14.52 12.22
C GLN A 138 0.20 -14.57 11.65
N ILE A 139 0.53 -13.72 10.66
CA ILE A 139 1.91 -13.58 10.14
C ILE A 139 2.89 -13.24 11.26
N LEU A 140 2.58 -12.26 12.12
CA LEU A 140 3.46 -11.82 13.21
C LEU A 140 3.80 -12.94 14.19
N LYS A 141 2.85 -13.86 14.43
CA LYS A 141 2.98 -14.98 15.37
C LYS A 141 3.48 -16.27 14.73
N SER A 142 3.57 -16.31 13.41
CA SER A 142 3.88 -17.53 12.67
C SER A 142 5.38 -17.84 12.73
N PRO A 143 5.79 -19.08 13.07
CA PRO A 143 7.20 -19.47 13.00
C PRO A 143 7.75 -19.44 11.57
N HIS A 144 6.89 -19.49 10.55
CA HIS A 144 7.26 -19.41 9.14
C HIS A 144 7.79 -18.03 8.72
N PHE A 145 7.37 -16.96 9.40
CA PHE A 145 7.75 -15.58 9.11
C PHE A 145 8.69 -14.98 10.16
N LYS A 146 9.26 -15.81 11.05
CA LYS A 146 10.11 -15.36 12.17
C LYS A 146 11.33 -14.52 11.74
N ASP A 147 11.85 -14.79 10.55
CA ASP A 147 13.06 -14.16 10.00
C ASP A 147 12.80 -12.81 9.34
N VAL A 148 11.53 -12.43 9.14
CA VAL A 148 11.15 -11.10 8.64
C VAL A 148 11.62 -10.04 9.64
N LYS A 149 12.38 -9.06 9.16
CA LYS A 149 12.90 -7.95 9.98
C LYS A 149 12.21 -6.62 9.74
N HIS A 150 11.50 -6.45 8.62
CA HIS A 150 10.84 -5.19 8.32
C HIS A 150 9.51 -5.45 7.66
N ILE A 151 8.43 -4.99 8.29
CA ILE A 151 7.08 -5.01 7.72
C ILE A 151 6.66 -3.58 7.40
N LEU A 152 6.24 -3.36 6.17
CA LEU A 152 5.68 -2.11 5.67
C LEU A 152 4.20 -2.34 5.36
N ILE A 153 3.30 -1.57 5.99
CA ILE A 153 1.88 -1.61 5.69
C ILE A 153 1.52 -0.45 4.77
N GLU A 154 1.03 -0.78 3.59
CA GLU A 154 0.44 0.19 2.67
C GLU A 154 -1.07 0.26 2.89
N THR A 155 -1.55 1.35 3.47
CA THR A 155 -2.95 1.49 3.89
C THR A 155 -3.53 2.79 3.38
N ASN A 156 -4.82 2.80 3.06
CA ASN A 156 -5.58 4.02 2.83
C ASN A 156 -5.87 4.80 4.12
N CYS A 157 -5.44 4.31 5.29
CA CYS A 157 -5.59 4.93 6.60
C CYS A 157 -7.05 5.17 7.04
N SER A 158 -8.01 4.40 6.51
CA SER A 158 -9.44 4.62 6.81
C SER A 158 -10.11 3.54 7.66
N VAL A 159 -9.44 2.40 7.88
CA VAL A 159 -9.98 1.30 8.70
C VAL A 159 -9.51 1.45 10.15
N PRO A 160 -10.44 1.50 11.14
CA PRO A 160 -10.08 1.58 12.55
C PRO A 160 -9.23 0.40 13.02
N LEU A 161 -8.06 0.72 13.59
CA LEU A 161 -7.14 -0.28 14.13
C LEU A 161 -7.61 -0.76 15.50
N LYS A 162 -7.74 -2.08 15.67
CA LYS A 162 -8.15 -2.67 16.94
C LYS A 162 -6.98 -2.65 17.93
N PRO A 163 -7.22 -2.44 19.25
CA PRO A 163 -6.16 -2.49 20.25
C PRO A 163 -5.34 -3.79 20.23
N VAL A 164 -6.00 -4.93 20.00
CA VAL A 164 -5.32 -6.23 19.87
C VAL A 164 -4.32 -6.28 18.69
N PHE A 165 -4.58 -5.54 17.62
CA PHE A 165 -3.67 -5.46 16.48
C PHE A 165 -2.44 -4.62 16.81
N ILE A 166 -2.63 -3.46 17.44
CA ILE A 166 -1.52 -2.62 17.92
C ILE A 166 -0.65 -3.38 18.93
N ASN A 167 -1.28 -4.11 19.87
CA ASN A 167 -0.56 -4.92 20.85
C ASN A 167 0.27 -6.03 20.19
N ALA A 168 -0.26 -6.70 19.17
CA ALA A 168 0.47 -7.74 18.45
C ALA A 168 1.71 -7.18 17.72
N ILE A 169 1.61 -5.99 17.12
CA ILE A 169 2.76 -5.33 16.49
C ILE A 169 3.79 -4.95 17.57
N GLN A 170 3.33 -4.42 18.70
CA GLN A 170 4.20 -4.09 19.83
C GLN A 170 4.95 -5.32 20.35
N GLU A 171 4.26 -6.45 20.56
CA GLU A 171 4.86 -7.73 20.97
C GLU A 171 5.93 -8.16 19.96
N TRP A 172 5.59 -8.15 18.67
CA TRP A 172 6.52 -8.50 17.60
C TRP A 172 7.77 -7.62 17.57
N LEU A 173 7.65 -6.31 17.82
CA LEU A 173 8.79 -5.40 17.93
C LEU A 173 9.62 -5.65 19.21
N LEU A 174 9.01 -6.03 20.32
CA LEU A 174 9.72 -6.28 21.58
C LEU A 174 10.54 -7.58 21.55
N GLU A 175 10.11 -8.58 20.77
CA GLU A 175 10.82 -9.86 20.63
C GLU A 175 12.20 -9.77 19.97
N ASP A 176 12.43 -8.74 19.14
CA ASP A 176 13.68 -8.58 18.40
C ASP A 176 13.93 -7.10 18.10
N GLU A 177 14.98 -6.54 18.69
CA GLU A 177 15.35 -5.12 18.58
C GLU A 177 15.71 -4.68 17.16
N SER A 178 16.07 -5.61 16.27
CA SER A 178 16.36 -5.32 14.87
C SER A 178 15.11 -5.11 14.00
N ARG A 179 13.93 -5.51 14.51
CA ARG A 179 12.68 -5.42 13.74
C ARG A 179 12.24 -3.97 13.54
N LYS A 180 11.72 -3.68 12.34
CA LYS A 180 11.19 -2.38 11.93
C LYS A 180 9.76 -2.48 11.42
N TRP A 181 9.01 -1.40 11.59
CA TRP A 181 7.65 -1.26 11.11
C TRP A 181 7.47 0.05 10.37
N THR A 182 6.65 0.05 9.33
CA THR A 182 6.34 1.26 8.57
C THR A 182 4.84 1.35 8.30
N TRP A 183 4.26 2.51 8.61
CA TRP A 183 2.93 2.92 8.19
C TRP A 183 3.05 3.84 6.96
N SER A 184 2.78 3.27 5.80
CA SER A 184 2.70 3.96 4.51
C SER A 184 1.25 4.36 4.27
N ASN A 185 0.85 5.53 4.79
CA ASN A 185 -0.55 5.97 4.72
C ASN A 185 -0.81 6.70 3.40
N SER A 186 -1.83 6.29 2.68
CA SER A 186 -2.31 6.94 1.46
C SER A 186 -3.82 7.23 1.53
N PRO A 187 -4.24 8.20 2.38
CA PRO A 187 -5.62 8.67 2.39
C PRO A 187 -6.04 9.11 0.99
N LYS A 188 -7.29 8.82 0.64
CA LYS A 188 -7.82 9.12 -0.69
C LYS A 188 -8.47 10.50 -0.68
N LEU A 189 -8.14 11.30 -1.69
CA LEU A 189 -8.69 12.63 -1.92
C LEU A 189 -9.86 12.58 -2.90
N SER A 190 -10.48 13.72 -3.18
CA SER A 190 -11.66 13.83 -4.04
C SER A 190 -11.48 13.21 -5.44
N SER A 191 -10.26 13.25 -5.99
CA SER A 191 -9.90 12.65 -7.29
C SER A 191 -10.11 11.13 -7.35
N SER A 192 -10.20 10.46 -6.20
CA SER A 192 -10.56 9.04 -6.11
C SER A 192 -12.04 8.77 -6.38
N GLY A 193 -12.91 9.76 -6.28
CA GLY A 193 -14.37 9.60 -6.31
C GLY A 193 -14.98 9.10 -5.00
N GLU A 194 -14.18 8.91 -3.95
CA GLU A 194 -14.66 8.55 -2.62
C GLU A 194 -15.01 9.81 -1.79
N SER A 195 -15.93 9.67 -0.83
CA SER A 195 -16.31 10.79 0.03
C SER A 195 -15.24 11.08 1.10
N TRP A 196 -15.02 12.36 1.39
CA TRP A 196 -14.09 12.84 2.42
C TRP A 196 -14.18 12.08 3.75
N ASP A 197 -15.40 11.95 4.30
CA ASP A 197 -15.63 11.35 5.61
C ASP A 197 -15.25 9.86 5.65
N MET A 198 -15.24 9.16 4.52
CA MET A 198 -14.77 7.77 4.46
C MET A 198 -13.25 7.69 4.44
N CYS A 199 -12.57 8.67 3.81
CA CYS A 199 -11.15 8.57 3.50
C CYS A 199 -10.24 9.28 4.49
N ILE A 200 -10.68 10.39 5.06
CA ILE A 200 -9.88 11.20 5.98
C ILE A 200 -10.26 10.84 7.42
N LYS A 201 -9.44 9.98 8.04
CA LYS A 201 -9.66 9.45 9.39
C LYS A 201 -8.50 9.75 10.33
N PRO A 202 -8.46 10.95 10.95
CA PRO A 202 -7.36 11.32 11.84
C PRO A 202 -7.14 10.34 13.00
N ASP A 203 -8.20 9.82 13.61
CA ASP A 203 -8.11 8.86 14.73
C ASP A 203 -7.35 7.57 14.38
N VAL A 204 -7.42 7.14 13.12
CA VAL A 204 -6.68 5.96 12.64
C VAL A 204 -5.19 6.25 12.64
N ALA A 205 -4.79 7.42 12.11
CA ALA A 205 -3.40 7.86 12.11
C ALA A 205 -2.87 8.10 13.53
N ILE A 206 -3.68 8.64 14.43
CA ILE A 206 -3.31 8.82 15.85
C ILE A 206 -3.13 7.47 16.55
N THR A 207 -3.96 6.48 16.25
CA THR A 207 -3.77 5.13 16.82
C THR A 207 -2.42 4.53 16.44
N GLN A 208 -1.91 4.82 15.23
CA GLN A 208 -0.57 4.38 14.80
C GLN A 208 0.56 5.07 15.59
N GLN A 209 0.35 6.32 16.06
CA GLN A 209 1.34 7.08 16.85
C GLN A 209 1.73 6.38 18.15
N LEU A 210 0.84 5.56 18.73
CA LEU A 210 1.15 4.73 19.91
C LEU A 210 2.42 3.88 19.72
N LEU A 211 2.66 3.39 18.49
CA LEU A 211 3.86 2.63 18.16
C LEU A 211 5.03 3.54 17.76
N VAL A 212 4.76 4.65 17.08
CA VAL A 212 5.79 5.63 16.69
C VAL A 212 6.47 6.22 17.92
N GLU A 213 5.70 6.68 18.90
CA GLU A 213 6.20 7.26 20.15
C GLU A 213 6.97 6.24 21.00
N LYS A 214 6.48 4.99 21.02
CA LYS A 214 7.10 3.91 21.81
C LYS A 214 8.39 3.39 21.19
N PHE A 215 8.52 3.45 19.86
CA PHE A 215 9.67 2.90 19.13
C PHE A 215 10.19 3.87 18.05
N PRO A 216 10.65 5.08 18.42
CA PRO A 216 10.89 6.19 17.49
C PRO A 216 11.96 5.95 16.41
N ASN A 217 12.87 4.98 16.63
CA ASN A 217 13.92 4.61 15.67
C ASN A 217 13.58 3.35 14.84
N ARG A 218 12.42 2.75 15.08
CA ARG A 218 12.04 1.44 14.52
C ARG A 218 10.67 1.45 13.87
N VAL A 219 9.81 2.39 14.25
CA VAL A 219 8.47 2.57 13.67
C VAL A 219 8.42 3.93 12.99
N ILE A 220 8.15 3.92 11.69
CA ILE A 220 7.99 5.14 10.89
C ILE A 220 6.53 5.27 10.45
N GLN A 221 6.01 6.49 10.45
CA GLN A 221 4.74 6.85 9.83
C GLN A 221 4.98 7.99 8.84
N TYR A 222 4.40 7.88 7.65
CA TYR A 222 4.37 8.95 6.66
C TYR A 222 3.06 8.94 5.89
N PHE A 223 2.82 10.01 5.13
CA PHE A 223 1.66 10.17 4.26
C PHE A 223 2.10 10.33 2.81
N LYS A 224 1.45 9.61 1.89
CA LYS A 224 1.62 9.73 0.44
C LYS A 224 0.28 9.95 -0.24
N PHE A 225 0.14 11.02 -1.01
CA PHE A 225 -1.11 11.39 -1.67
C PHE A 225 -1.02 11.18 -3.16
N VAL A 226 -2.06 10.58 -3.72
CA VAL A 226 -2.23 10.43 -5.17
C VAL A 226 -2.93 11.67 -5.70
N VAL A 227 -2.21 12.46 -6.51
CA VAL A 227 -2.70 13.73 -7.07
C VAL A 227 -2.16 13.98 -8.48
N ASN A 228 -2.78 14.92 -9.17
CA ASN A 228 -2.22 15.59 -10.35
C ASN A 228 -1.46 16.85 -9.93
N PRO A 229 -0.47 17.33 -10.73
CA PRO A 229 0.28 18.54 -10.43
C PRO A 229 -0.55 19.80 -10.76
N VAL A 230 -1.68 19.96 -10.08
CA VAL A 230 -2.57 21.12 -10.18
C VAL A 230 -2.85 21.67 -8.79
N LYS A 231 -3.02 22.99 -8.70
CA LYS A 231 -3.11 23.71 -7.43
C LYS A 231 -4.22 23.15 -6.54
N GLU A 232 -5.38 22.87 -7.11
CA GLU A 232 -6.58 22.44 -6.40
C GLU A 232 -6.38 21.11 -5.65
N GLU A 233 -5.67 20.16 -6.25
CA GLU A 233 -5.42 18.85 -5.62
C GLU A 233 -4.35 18.94 -4.52
N PHE A 234 -3.34 19.80 -4.68
CA PHE A 234 -2.37 20.06 -3.62
C PHE A 234 -2.95 20.86 -2.46
N ASP A 235 -3.85 21.82 -2.73
CA ASP A 235 -4.62 22.49 -1.68
C ASP A 235 -5.48 21.47 -0.90
N GLU A 236 -5.95 20.41 -1.56
CA GLU A 236 -6.67 19.32 -0.89
C GLU A 236 -5.75 18.47 0.00
N ILE A 237 -4.48 18.23 -0.39
CA ILE A 237 -3.47 17.64 0.50
C ILE A 237 -3.32 18.49 1.76
N GLU A 238 -3.16 19.80 1.62
CA GLU A 238 -3.02 20.71 2.77
C GLU A 238 -4.24 20.65 3.68
N LYS A 239 -5.45 20.65 3.11
CA LYS A 239 -6.70 20.49 3.86
C LYS A 239 -6.73 19.16 4.63
N ALA A 240 -6.37 18.04 3.99
CA ALA A 240 -6.36 16.73 4.63
C ALA A 240 -5.32 16.67 5.75
N MET A 241 -4.10 17.15 5.49
CA MET A 241 -3.03 17.18 6.49
C MET A 241 -3.37 18.09 7.67
N ASN A 242 -4.09 19.19 7.48
CA ASN A 242 -4.58 20.02 8.58
C ASN A 242 -5.51 19.25 9.52
N GLU A 243 -6.39 18.36 9.02
CA GLU A 243 -7.19 17.48 9.88
C GLU A 243 -6.30 16.55 10.72
N TYR A 244 -5.29 15.93 10.10
CA TYR A 244 -4.33 15.07 10.79
C TYR A 244 -3.50 15.82 11.83
N PHE A 245 -3.02 17.03 11.51
CA PHE A 245 -2.26 17.88 12.43
C PHE A 245 -3.10 18.35 13.62
N ASN A 246 -4.35 18.75 13.37
CA ASN A 246 -5.29 19.16 14.42
C ASN A 246 -5.60 18.01 15.39
N ALA A 247 -5.60 16.77 14.90
CA ALA A 247 -5.75 15.58 15.74
C ALA A 247 -4.48 15.21 16.53
N GLY A 248 -3.33 15.80 16.22
CA GLY A 248 -2.07 15.60 16.95
C GLY A 248 -0.93 14.94 16.17
N ILE A 249 -1.08 14.71 14.87
CA ILE A 249 0.06 14.26 14.04
C ILE A 249 1.13 15.34 14.01
N ASN A 250 2.39 14.95 14.22
CA ASN A 250 3.52 15.88 14.21
C ASN A 250 3.66 16.56 12.84
N LYS A 251 3.80 17.89 12.82
CA LYS A 251 3.98 18.68 11.58
C LYS A 251 5.24 18.36 10.79
N GLN A 252 6.22 17.68 11.40
CA GLN A 252 7.43 17.20 10.73
C GLN A 252 7.25 15.82 10.09
N VAL A 253 6.05 15.22 10.16
CA VAL A 253 5.77 13.96 9.46
C VAL A 253 6.05 14.12 7.97
N LEU A 254 6.65 13.10 7.36
CA LEU A 254 6.91 13.13 5.93
C LEU A 254 5.58 13.06 5.17
N VAL A 255 5.39 14.02 4.27
CA VAL A 255 4.27 14.08 3.34
C VAL A 255 4.83 14.05 1.93
N GLY A 256 4.33 13.14 1.10
CA GLY A 256 4.71 13.08 -0.30
C GLY A 256 3.51 13.08 -1.24
N ALA A 257 3.77 13.48 -2.48
CA ALA A 257 2.78 13.49 -3.56
C ALA A 257 3.29 12.64 -4.73
N MET A 258 2.40 11.85 -5.30
CA MET A 258 2.66 10.97 -6.44
C MET A 258 1.52 11.07 -7.45
N ASN A 259 1.81 10.75 -8.70
CA ASN A 259 0.79 10.59 -9.72
C ASN A 259 -0.14 9.41 -9.42
N ALA A 260 -1.38 9.50 -9.92
CA ALA A 260 -2.24 8.34 -10.10
C ALA A 260 -1.59 7.28 -11.00
N ALA A 261 -2.25 6.12 -11.13
CA ALA A 261 -1.83 5.08 -12.07
C ALA A 261 -1.56 5.71 -13.44
N CYS A 262 -0.38 5.53 -14.00
CA CYS A 262 -0.02 6.18 -15.25
C CYS A 262 1.05 5.36 -15.96
N THR A 263 1.19 5.55 -17.27
CA THR A 263 2.33 5.03 -18.00
C THR A 263 3.59 5.81 -17.62
N ASN A 264 4.77 5.24 -17.90
CA ASN A 264 6.02 5.96 -17.68
C ASN A 264 6.06 7.27 -18.49
N GLU A 265 5.55 7.29 -19.73
CA GLU A 265 5.48 8.51 -20.54
C GLU A 265 4.63 9.60 -19.89
N GLN A 266 3.46 9.23 -19.35
CA GLN A 266 2.56 10.16 -18.64
C GLN A 266 3.21 10.70 -17.35
N GLN A 267 3.89 9.84 -16.60
CA GLN A 267 4.65 10.24 -15.42
C GLN A 267 5.77 11.21 -15.78
N GLN A 268 6.57 10.89 -16.82
CA GLN A 268 7.65 11.75 -17.28
C GLN A 268 7.15 13.10 -17.77
N ALA A 269 5.98 13.14 -18.41
CA ALA A 269 5.37 14.39 -18.88
C ALA A 269 5.00 15.36 -17.74
N THR A 270 4.77 14.84 -16.52
CA THR A 270 4.26 15.62 -15.38
C THR A 270 5.23 15.69 -14.18
N THR A 271 6.30 14.88 -14.19
CA THR A 271 7.26 14.75 -13.07
C THR A 271 7.88 16.08 -12.64
N LYS A 272 8.19 16.96 -13.59
CA LYS A 272 8.79 18.28 -13.30
C LYS A 272 7.80 19.18 -12.56
N ASP A 273 6.54 19.18 -12.99
CA ASP A 273 5.50 20.01 -12.39
C ASP A 273 5.16 19.49 -10.99
N MET A 274 5.01 18.17 -10.85
CA MET A 274 4.82 17.50 -9.55
C MET A 274 5.95 17.84 -8.56
N ALA A 275 7.20 17.73 -9.01
CA ALA A 275 8.36 18.07 -8.19
C ALA A 275 8.38 19.56 -7.80
N SER A 276 8.01 20.46 -8.72
CA SER A 276 7.97 21.90 -8.46
C SER A 276 6.91 22.24 -7.39
N MET A 277 5.72 21.62 -7.48
CA MET A 277 4.67 21.79 -6.47
C MET A 277 5.06 21.23 -5.10
N CYS A 278 5.76 20.09 -5.08
CA CYS A 278 6.30 19.53 -3.85
C CYS A 278 7.33 20.46 -3.19
N ILE A 279 8.25 21.03 -3.97
CA ILE A 279 9.25 22.00 -3.48
C ILE A 279 8.57 23.21 -2.85
N GLU A 280 7.57 23.79 -3.52
CA GLU A 280 6.84 24.97 -3.03
C GLU A 280 6.19 24.73 -1.66
N ARG A 281 5.70 23.50 -1.41
CA ARG A 281 4.92 23.15 -0.22
C ARG A 281 5.71 22.40 0.85
N GLY A 282 6.99 22.12 0.62
CA GLY A 282 7.81 21.32 1.52
C GLY A 282 7.42 19.84 1.57
N TYR A 283 6.81 19.32 0.50
CA TYR A 283 6.49 17.90 0.35
C TYR A 283 7.59 17.16 -0.39
N CYS A 284 7.59 15.84 -0.28
CA CYS A 284 8.46 14.97 -1.05
C CYS A 284 7.80 14.56 -2.35
N HIS A 285 8.48 14.77 -3.48
CA HIS A 285 8.06 14.15 -4.72
C HIS A 285 8.29 12.63 -4.67
N ILE A 286 7.25 11.87 -4.94
CA ILE A 286 7.29 10.41 -5.04
C ILE A 286 7.20 10.04 -6.52
N PHE A 287 8.34 9.64 -7.07
CA PHE A 287 8.40 9.07 -8.41
C PHE A 287 8.05 7.58 -8.33
N ARG A 288 7.03 7.11 -9.06
CA ARG A 288 6.69 5.68 -9.11
C ARG A 288 7.77 4.94 -9.88
N GLN A 289 8.73 4.39 -9.16
CA GLN A 289 9.92 3.79 -9.76
C GLN A 289 9.56 2.52 -10.56
N GLN A 290 8.52 1.81 -10.16
CA GLN A 290 8.04 0.59 -10.80
C GLN A 290 7.64 0.82 -12.25
N ASN A 291 6.97 1.95 -12.52
CA ASN A 291 6.56 2.33 -13.87
C ASN A 291 7.75 2.49 -14.81
N ALA A 292 8.85 3.05 -14.30
CA ALA A 292 10.06 3.28 -15.10
C ALA A 292 10.91 2.02 -15.29
N ILE A 293 10.86 1.06 -14.37
CA ILE A 293 11.70 -0.15 -14.41
C ILE A 293 11.00 -1.31 -15.13
N TRP A 294 9.75 -1.60 -14.77
CA TRP A 294 9.04 -2.81 -15.21
C TRP A 294 7.79 -2.53 -16.05
N GLY A 295 7.39 -1.25 -16.15
CA GLY A 295 6.06 -0.87 -16.61
C GLY A 295 5.01 -1.05 -15.51
N ASN A 296 3.81 -0.51 -15.72
CA ASN A 296 2.72 -0.57 -14.72
C ASN A 296 2.00 -1.94 -14.69
N GLY A 297 2.78 -3.03 -14.83
CA GLY A 297 2.28 -4.39 -14.94
C GLY A 297 1.80 -4.97 -13.62
N VAL A 298 1.08 -6.09 -13.70
CA VAL A 298 0.75 -6.92 -12.54
C VAL A 298 1.99 -7.72 -12.11
N GLY A 299 2.24 -7.80 -10.81
CA GLY A 299 3.39 -8.52 -10.25
C GLY A 299 4.75 -7.84 -10.43
N THR A 300 4.74 -6.53 -10.69
CA THR A 300 5.95 -5.71 -10.88
C THR A 300 6.02 -4.55 -9.89
#